data_AF-A0A7C5THA3-F1
#
_entry.id   AF-A0A7C5THA3-F1
#
_cell.length_a   1.000
_cell.length_b   1.000
_cell.length_c   1.000
_cell.angle_alpha   90.00
_cell.angle_beta   90.00
_cell.angle_gamma   90.00
#
_symmetry.space_group_name_H-M   'P 1'
#
loop_
_entity.id
_entity.type
_entity.pdbx_description
1 polymer ?
#
loop_
_entity_poly.entity_id
_entity_poly.type
_entity_poly.pdbx_seq_one_letter_code
_entity_poly.pdbx_strand_id
1 'polypeptide(L)' 'MFVRISEAPWSSIEDIYNSIVNHPFMKGLADGSLDIEKFRFYIVQDRMYLGRFIRRWL' A
#
# COMPACT_ATOMS: atom_id res chain seq x y z
N MET A 1 -3.46 5.67 -32.02
CA MET A 1 -3.33 6.14 -30.63
C MET A 1 -2.46 5.14 -29.90
N PHE A 2 -1.22 5.50 -29.56
CA PHE A 2 -0.31 4.62 -28.79
C PHE A 2 -0.67 4.75 -27.31
N VAL A 3 -1.29 3.72 -26.73
CA VAL A 3 -1.42 3.61 -25.27
C VAL A 3 -0.05 3.21 -24.73
N ARG A 4 0.45 3.93 -23.72
CA ARG A 4 1.71 3.56 -23.08
C ARG A 4 1.49 2.23 -22.36
N ILE A 5 2.42 1.29 -22.47
CA ILE A 5 2.31 -0.04 -21.85
C ILE A 5 2.07 0.05 -20.33
N SER A 6 2.53 1.13 -19.70
CA SER A 6 2.27 1.44 -18.30
C SER A 6 0.81 1.80 -18.00
N GLU A 7 0.06 2.43 -18.91
CA GLU A 7 -1.26 3.01 -18.61
C GLU A 7 -2.39 1.98 -18.56
N ALA A 8 -2.34 0.96 -19.42
CA ALA A 8 -3.41 -0.05 -19.50
C ALA A 8 -3.57 -0.87 -18.20
N PRO A 9 -2.49 -1.32 -17.52
CA PRO A 9 -2.61 -2.01 -16.24
C PRO A 9 -3.14 -1.11 -15.12
N TRP A 10 -2.77 0.18 -15.08
CA TRP A 10 -3.23 1.09 -14.02
C TRP A 10 -4.74 1.32 -14.07
N SER A 11 -5.29 1.54 -15.27
CA SER A 11 -6.74 1.69 -15.42
C SER A 11 -7.50 0.44 -14.96
N SER A 12 -6.94 -0.76 -15.16
CA SER A 12 -7.60 -2.01 -14.75
C SER A 12 -7.67 -2.24 -13.24
N ILE A 13 -6.85 -1.55 -12.44
CA ILE A 13 -6.82 -1.68 -10.99
C ILE A 13 -7.27 -0.42 -10.26
N GLU A 14 -7.79 0.58 -10.99
CA GLU A 14 -8.14 1.89 -10.45
C GLU A 14 -9.10 1.76 -9.25
N ASP A 15 -10.09 0.87 -9.32
CA ASP A 15 -11.02 0.61 -8.21
C ASP A 15 -10.32 0.05 -6.97
N ILE A 16 -9.38 -0.88 -7.15
CA ILE A 16 -8.60 -1.47 -6.05
C ILE A 16 -7.70 -0.40 -5.44
N TYR A 17 -7.02 0.37 -6.28
CA TYR A 17 -6.18 1.48 -5.84
C TYR A 17 -7.00 2.50 -5.04
N ASN A 18 -8.16 2.89 -5.56
CA ASN A 18 -9.09 3.80 -4.89
C ASN A 18 -9.58 3.25 -3.55
N SER A 19 -9.82 1.93 -3.46
CA SER A 19 -10.16 1.27 -2.20
C SER A 19 -9.01 1.35 -1.18
N ILE A 20 -7.77 1.13 -1.62
CA ILE A 20 -6.58 1.20 -0.76
C ILE A 20 -6.41 2.62 -0.20
N VAL A 21 -6.41 3.66 -1.05
CA VAL A 21 -6.20 5.03 -0.59
C VAL A 21 -7.36 5.55 0.26
N ASN A 22 -8.57 5.03 0.06
CA ASN A 22 -9.72 5.40 0.88
C ASN A 22 -9.87 4.58 2.16
N HIS A 23 -9.05 3.55 2.37
CA HIS A 23 -9.14 2.71 3.54
C HIS A 23 -8.91 3.53 4.83
N PRO A 24 -9.70 3.32 5.91
CA PRO A 24 -9.59 4.12 7.14
C PRO A 24 -8.19 4.14 7.76
N PHE A 25 -7.42 3.05 7.60
CA PHE A 25 -6.03 3.00 8.03
C PHE A 25 -5.16 4.03 7.29
N MET A 26 -5.28 4.14 5.96
CA MET A 26 -4.49 5.06 5.15
C MET A 26 -4.88 6.51 5.44
N LYS A 27 -6.18 6.80 5.60
CA LYS A 27 -6.65 8.13 6.01
C LYS A 27 -6.12 8.50 7.39
N GLY A 28 -6.29 7.62 8.37
CA GLY A 28 -5.80 7.84 9.74
C GLY A 28 -4.28 8.02 9.81
N LEU A 29 -3.53 7.32 8.96
CA LEU A 29 -2.08 7.46 8.90
C LEU A 29 -1.68 8.81 8.31
N ALA A 30 -2.41 9.28 7.28
CA ALA A 30 -2.13 10.54 6.61
C ALA A 30 -2.55 11.78 7.44
N ASP A 31 -3.68 11.70 8.14
CA ASP A 31 -4.20 12.81 8.95
C ASP A 31 -3.76 12.77 10.43
N GLY A 32 -3.06 11.70 10.84
CA GLY A 32 -2.52 11.52 12.19
C GLY A 32 -3.52 11.02 13.23
N SER A 33 -4.76 10.69 12.84
CA SER A 33 -5.79 10.16 13.75
C SER A 33 -5.69 8.65 13.99
N LEU A 34 -4.75 7.95 13.33
CA LEU A 34 -4.57 6.51 13.50
C LEU A 34 -4.18 6.15 14.93
N ASP A 35 -4.90 5.17 15.49
CA ASP A 35 -4.58 4.57 16.77
C ASP A 35 -3.13 4.04 16.78
N ILE A 36 -2.38 4.43 17.82
CA ILE A 36 -0.96 4.12 17.95
C ILE A 36 -0.69 2.61 18.00
N GLU A 37 -1.59 1.80 18.55
CA GLU A 37 -1.43 0.34 18.62
C GLU A 37 -1.64 -0.31 17.25
N LYS A 38 -2.57 0.21 16.45
CA LYS A 38 -2.71 -0.20 15.03
C LYS A 38 -1.47 0.14 14.22
N PHE A 39 -0.88 1.32 14.46
CA PHE A 39 0.37 1.72 13.82
C PHE A 39 1.53 0.81 14.22
N ARG A 40 1.72 0.52 15.51
CA ARG A 40 2.76 -0.41 15.99
C ARG A 40 2.62 -1.78 15.35
N PHE A 41 1.40 -2.31 15.31
CA PHE A 41 1.13 -3.60 14.67
C PHE A 41 1.55 -3.59 13.20
N TYR A 42 1.20 -2.54 12.46
CA TYR A 42 1.61 -2.38 11.07
C TYR A 42 3.13 -2.39 10.90
N ILE A 43 3.89 -1.63 11.69
CA ILE A 43 5.35 -1.58 11.59
C ILE A 43 6.01 -2.94 11.85
N VAL A 44 5.49 -3.73 12.79
CA VAL A 44 5.98 -5.10 13.04
C VAL A 44 5.79 -5.98 11.79
N GLN A 45 4.63 -5.90 11.15
CA GLN A 45 4.36 -6.65 9.92
C GLN A 45 5.20 -6.15 8.74
N ASP A 46 5.36 -4.83 8.59
CA ASP A 46 6.15 -4.22 7.51
C ASP A 46 7.62 -4.64 7.57
N ARG A 47 8.21 -4.69 8.77
CA ARG A 47 9.56 -5.21 8.99
C ARG A 47 9.70 -6.66 8.50
N MET A 48 8.72 -7.51 8.78
CA MET A 48 8.73 -8.90 8.32
C MET A 48 8.56 -9.01 6.80
N TYR A 49 7.70 -8.18 6.22
CA TYR A 49 7.51 -8.11 4.78
C TYR A 49 8.80 -7.71 4.06
N LEU A 50 9.46 -6.64 4.49
CA LEU A 50 10.72 -6.17 3.93
C LEU A 50 11.84 -7.20 4.08
N GLY A 51 11.93 -7.87 5.23
CA GLY A 51 12.91 -8.94 5.44
C GLY A 51 12.72 -10.11 4.46
N ARG A 52 11.47 -10.53 4.22
CA ARG A 52 11.16 -11.56 3.22
C ARG A 52 11.40 -11.07 1.79
N PHE A 53 11.06 -9.82 1.51
CA PHE A 53 11.28 -9.22 0.20
C PHE A 53 12.78 -9.21 -0.13
N ILE A 54 13.65 -8.71 0.75
CA ILE A 54 15.10 -8.70 0.53
C ILE A 54 15.64 -10.11 0.26
N ARG A 55 15.16 -11.12 1.00
CA ARG A 55 15.54 -12.53 0.76
C ARG A 55 15.07 -13.07 -0.60
N ARG A 56 14.02 -12.50 -1.20
CA ARG A 56 13.53 -12.90 -2.53
C ARG A 56 14.38 -12.31 -3.67
N TRP A 57 15.08 -11.21 -3.41
CA TRP A 57 15.92 -10.51 -4.38
C TRP A 57 17.40 -10.93 -4.35
N LEU A 58 17.82 -11.65 -3.31
CA LEU A 58 19.12 -12.30 -3.19
C LEU A 58 19.01 -13.78 -3.59
#